data_AF-A0A640YAN8-F1
#
_entry.id   AF-A0A640YAN8-F1
#
_cell.length_a   1.000
_cell.length_b   1.000
_cell.length_c   1.000
_cell.angle_alpha   90.00
_cell.angle_beta   90.00
_cell.angle_gamma   90.00
#
_symmetry.space_group_name_H-M   'P 1'
#
loop_
_entity.id
_entity.type
_entity.pdbx_description
1 polymer ?
#
loop_
_entity_poly.entity_id
_entity_poly.type
_entity_poly.pdbx_seq_one_letter_code
_entity_poly.pdbx_strand_id
1 'polypeptide(L)'
;MGLRVGRHNFSYVTYDASSDVIYAKRDDAPSARREPSPENDVWLFDGEGRFHGIALMEPRARLERDGAVHASLPSGERERVVGVEFAVGR
;
A
#
# COMPACT_ATOMS: atom_id res chain seq x y z
N MET A 1 -1.99 5.69 12.90
CA MET A 1 -1.05 6.23 11.89
C MET A 1 -1.55 5.78 10.54
N GLY A 2 -1.58 6.65 9.53
CA GLY A 2 -2.23 6.36 8.25
C GLY A 2 -1.28 6.48 7.08
N LEU A 3 -1.62 5.80 6.00
CA LEU A 3 -0.93 5.86 4.72
C LEU A 3 -1.89 6.43 3.68
N ARG A 4 -1.41 7.32 2.81
CA ARG A 4 -2.24 7.93 1.76
C ARG A 4 -1.64 7.70 0.38
N VAL A 5 -2.48 7.31 -0.57
CA VAL A 5 -2.14 7.17 -2.00
C VAL A 5 -3.20 7.89 -2.81
N GLY A 6 -2.83 9.02 -3.42
CA GLY A 6 -3.78 9.91 -4.07
C GLY A 6 -4.93 10.30 -3.12
N ARG A 7 -6.17 9.96 -3.51
CA ARG A 7 -7.38 10.21 -2.71
C ARG A 7 -7.68 9.15 -1.64
N HIS A 8 -6.96 8.03 -1.63
CA HIS A 8 -7.21 6.91 -0.73
C HIS A 8 -6.44 7.08 0.57
N ASN A 9 -7.15 7.02 1.69
CA ASN A 9 -6.57 7.05 3.04
C ASN A 9 -6.74 5.67 3.68
N PHE A 10 -5.64 5.10 4.16
CA PHE A 10 -5.59 3.80 4.80
C PHE A 10 -5.26 3.99 6.28
N SER A 11 -6.20 3.61 7.15
CA SER A 11 -6.08 3.72 8.60
C SER A 11 -5.44 2.49 9.24
N TYR A 12 -5.56 1.33 8.58
CA TYR A 12 -5.04 0.07 9.07
C TYR A 12 -3.73 -0.25 8.36
N VAL A 13 -2.61 0.15 8.96
CA VAL A 13 -1.27 0.05 8.36
C VAL A 13 -0.39 -0.81 9.26
N THR A 14 0.13 -1.91 8.72
CA THR A 14 1.09 -2.80 9.39
C THR A 14 2.31 -2.99 8.50
N TYR A 15 3.50 -2.88 9.09
CA TYR A 15 4.76 -3.17 8.42
C TYR A 15 5.29 -4.52 8.88
N ASP A 16 5.55 -5.41 7.93
CA ASP A 16 6.31 -6.65 8.11
C ASP A 16 7.76 -6.39 7.70
N ALA A 17 8.61 -6.11 8.70
CA ALA A 17 10.02 -5.82 8.49
C ALA A 17 10.82 -7.03 7.98
N SER A 18 10.38 -8.26 8.27
CA SER A 18 11.10 -9.47 7.83
C SER A 18 10.98 -9.68 6.32
N SER A 19 9.85 -9.28 5.75
CA SER A 19 9.53 -9.47 4.33
C SER A 19 9.60 -8.16 3.53
N ASP A 20 9.88 -7.03 4.19
CA ASP A 20 9.74 -5.66 3.68
C ASP A 20 8.41 -5.44 2.96
N VAL A 21 7.29 -5.56 3.69
CA VAL A 21 5.93 -5.36 3.15
C VAL A 21 5.12 -4.45 4.06
N ILE A 22 4.50 -3.40 3.50
CA ILE A 22 3.44 -2.65 4.19
C ILE A 22 2.08 -3.16 3.73
N TYR A 23 1.28 -3.65 4.67
CA TYR A 23 -0.13 -3.91 4.46
C TYR A 23 -0.93 -2.68 4.88
N ALA A 24 -1.56 -2.00 3.92
CA ALA A 24 -2.38 -0.82 4.16
C ALA A 24 -3.82 -1.08 3.71
N LYS A 25 -4.78 -0.93 4.62
CA LYS A 25 -6.23 -1.08 4.36
C LYS A 25 -7.03 0.08 4.96
N ARG A 26 -8.21 0.32 4.40
CA ARG A 26 -9.16 1.32 4.93
C ARG A 26 -9.70 0.88 6.29
N ASP A 27 -9.99 -0.40 6.44
CA ASP A 27 -10.50 -1.03 7.66
C ASP A 27 -9.88 -2.43 7.84
N ASP A 28 -10.32 -3.17 8.86
CA ASP A 28 -9.84 -4.52 9.17
C ASP A 28 -10.56 -5.63 8.38
N ALA A 29 -11.46 -5.28 7.45
CA ALA A 29 -12.23 -6.27 6.70
C ALA A 29 -11.31 -7.20 5.88
N PRO A 30 -11.73 -8.47 5.70
CA PRO A 30 -11.00 -9.41 4.86
C PRO A 30 -11.04 -8.98 3.40
N SER A 31 -9.94 -9.20 2.69
CA SER A 31 -9.88 -8.98 1.24
C SER A 31 -10.42 -10.21 0.52
N ALA A 32 -11.40 -10.01 -0.35
CA ALA A 32 -11.99 -11.10 -1.14
C ALA A 32 -11.13 -11.43 -2.36
N ARG A 33 -10.48 -10.42 -2.97
CA ARG A 33 -9.67 -10.58 -4.18
C ARG A 33 -8.38 -9.79 -4.08
N ARG A 34 -7.33 -10.31 -4.70
CA ARG A 34 -6.00 -9.71 -4.77
C ARG A 34 -5.53 -9.67 -6.21
N GLU A 35 -4.94 -8.56 -6.63
CA GLU A 35 -4.39 -8.41 -7.98
C GLU A 35 -3.04 -7.72 -7.94
N PRO A 36 -2.09 -8.09 -8.81
CA PRO A 36 -0.82 -7.39 -8.91
C PRO A 36 -1.01 -6.04 -9.61
N SER A 37 -0.29 -5.04 -9.12
CA SER A 37 -0.08 -3.74 -9.77
C SER A 37 1.14 -3.79 -10.71
N PRO A 38 1.35 -2.78 -11.56
CA PRO A 38 2.54 -2.67 -12.41
C PRO A 38 3.87 -2.68 -11.63
N GLU A 39 3.90 -2.13 -10.41
CA GLU A 39 5.08 -2.16 -9.54
C GLU A 39 5.27 -3.49 -8.79
N ASN A 40 4.44 -4.50 -9.05
CA ASN A 40 4.32 -5.75 -8.28
C ASN A 40 3.80 -5.57 -6.84
N ASP A 41 3.30 -4.38 -6.48
CA ASP A 41 2.44 -4.20 -5.30
C ASP A 41 1.14 -5.00 -5.46
N VAL A 42 0.45 -5.34 -4.37
CA VAL A 42 -0.79 -6.13 -4.42
C VAL A 42 -1.99 -5.26 -4.07
N TRP A 43 -2.88 -5.03 -5.03
CA TRP A 43 -4.18 -4.43 -4.79
C TRP A 43 -5.12 -5.39 -4.08
N LEU A 44 -5.85 -4.88 -3.09
CA LEU A 44 -6.80 -5.63 -2.28
C LEU A 44 -8.21 -5.10 -2.54
N PHE A 45 -9.11 -6.01 -2.90
CA PHE A 45 -10.51 -5.71 -3.16
C PHE A 45 -11.41 -6.38 -2.12
N ASP A 46 -12.48 -5.69 -1.74
CA ASP A 46 -13.52 -6.20 -0.85
C ASP A 46 -14.48 -7.16 -1.59
N GLY A 47 -15.48 -7.69 -0.88
CA GLY A 47 -16.48 -8.60 -1.45
C GLY A 47 -17.37 -7.97 -2.53
N GLU A 48 -17.42 -6.63 -2.60
CA GLU A 48 -18.15 -5.88 -3.63
C GLU A 48 -17.23 -5.50 -4.82
N GLY A 49 -15.97 -5.96 -4.81
CA GLY A 49 -15.00 -5.64 -5.85
C GLY A 49 -14.43 -4.23 -5.77
N ARG A 50 -14.63 -3.51 -4.65
CA ARG A 50 -14.09 -2.16 -4.46
C ARG A 50 -12.67 -2.24 -3.93
N PHE A 51 -11.81 -1.36 -4.43
CA PHE A 51 -10.46 -1.21 -3.92
C PHE A 51 -10.50 -0.70 -2.46
N HIS A 52 -9.93 -1.49 -1.55
CA HIS A 52 -9.96 -1.17 -0.11
C HIS A 52 -8.59 -1.22 0.56
N GLY A 53 -7.57 -1.74 -0.11
CA GLY A 53 -6.21 -1.80 0.44
C GLY A 53 -5.13 -2.09 -0.59
N ILE A 54 -3.89 -1.97 -0.17
CA ILE A 54 -2.70 -2.28 -0.94
C ILE A 54 -1.66 -2.94 -0.04
N ALA A 55 -1.00 -4.00 -0.52
CA ALA A 55 0.26 -4.47 0.05
C ALA A 55 1.40 -3.87 -0.78
N LEU A 56 2.14 -2.93 -0.20
CA LEU A 56 3.30 -2.33 -0.82
C LEU A 56 4.50 -3.26 -0.62
N MET A 57 5.10 -3.68 -1.73
CA MET A 57 6.27 -4.52 -1.74
C MET A 57 7.53 -3.67 -1.69
N GLU A 58 8.47 -4.11 -0.86
CA GLU A 58 9.79 -3.52 -0.68
C GLU A 58 9.79 -2.00 -0.39
N PRO A 59 8.86 -1.46 0.43
CA PRO A 59 8.72 -0.02 0.58
C PRO A 59 9.95 0.63 1.21
N ARG A 60 10.69 -0.09 2.07
CA ARG A 60 11.95 0.41 2.63
C ARG A 60 13.03 0.48 1.55
N ALA A 61 13.26 -0.61 0.82
CA ALA A 61 14.28 -0.62 -0.23
C ALA A 61 13.99 0.45 -1.31
N ARG A 62 12.71 0.64 -1.67
CA ARG A 62 12.28 1.68 -2.61
C ARG A 62 12.50 3.09 -2.05
N LEU A 63 12.22 3.31 -0.76
CA LEU A 63 12.47 4.59 -0.11
C LEU A 63 13.97 4.91 -0.03
N GLU A 64 14.80 3.93 0.30
CA GLU A 64 16.26 4.09 0.35
C GLU A 64 16.87 4.35 -1.03
N ARG A 65 16.37 3.66 -2.07
CA ARG A 65 16.86 3.79 -3.44
C ARG A 65 16.37 5.07 -4.14
N ASP A 66 15.08 5.37 -4.03
CA ASP A 66 14.41 6.39 -4.85
C ASP A 66 14.03 7.65 -4.06
N GLY A 67 14.17 7.64 -2.73
CA GLY A 67 13.76 8.73 -1.84
C GLY A 67 12.24 8.88 -1.67
N ALA A 68 11.45 8.07 -2.38
CA ALA A 68 9.99 8.05 -2.30
C ALA A 68 9.43 6.72 -2.80
N VAL A 69 8.26 6.33 -2.28
CA VAL A 69 7.48 5.20 -2.80
C VAL A 69 6.33 5.74 -3.63
N HIS A 70 6.10 5.14 -4.80
CA HIS A 70 4.99 5.46 -5.69
C HIS A 70 4.16 4.21 -5.94
N ALA A 71 2.84 4.29 -5.87
CA ALA A 71 1.98 3.14 -6.13
C ALA A 71 0.98 3.47 -7.23
N SER A 72 0.80 2.54 -8.16
CA SER A 72 -0.33 2.60 -9.10
C SER A 72 -1.63 2.24 -8.38
N LEU A 73 -2.69 2.95 -8.72
CA LEU A 73 -4.06 2.63 -8.32
C LEU A 73 -4.74 1.79 -9.41
N PRO A 74 -5.77 0.99 -9.07
CA PRO A 74 -6.52 0.22 -10.07
C PRO A 74 -7.13 1.05 -11.20
N SER A 75 -7.36 2.34 -10.96
CA SER A 75 -7.86 3.32 -11.94
C SER A 75 -6.78 3.82 -12.91
N GLY A 76 -5.51 3.45 -12.72
CA GLY A 76 -4.40 3.74 -13.62
C GLY A 76 -3.53 4.94 -13.20
N GLU A 77 -3.97 5.76 -12.23
CA GLU A 77 -3.11 6.82 -11.68
C GLU A 77 -1.95 6.24 -10.90
N ARG A 78 -0.79 6.89 -10.99
CA ARG A 78 0.41 6.57 -10.20
C ARG A 78 0.69 7.70 -9.25
N GLU A 79 0.67 7.40 -7.95
CA GLU A 79 0.65 8.41 -6.90
C GLU A 79 1.78 8.17 -5.91
N ARG A 80 2.34 9.25 -5.37
CA ARG A 80 3.28 9.14 -4.26
C ARG A 80 2.55 8.64 -3.01
N VAL A 81 3.15 7.66 -2.35
CA VAL A 81 2.69 7.14 -1.08
C VAL A 81 3.19 8.04 0.04
N VAL A 82 2.28 8.67 0.77
CA VAL A 82 2.59 9.54 1.91
C VAL A 82 2.43 8.75 3.21
N GLY A 83 3.37 8.93 4.14
CA GLY A 83 3.37 8.27 5.45
C GLY A 83 4.22 7.00 5.51
N VAL A 84 4.91 6.63 4.42
CA VAL A 84 5.77 5.43 4.37
C VAL A 84 6.93 5.54 5.35
N GLU A 85 7.60 6.70 5.44
CA GLU A 85 8.76 6.86 6.32
C GLU A 85 8.42 6.55 7.79
N PHE A 86 7.21 6.88 8.22
CA PHE A 86 6.75 6.57 9.57
C PHE A 86 6.43 5.09 9.74
N ALA A 87 5.92 4.43 8.69
CA ALA A 87 5.58 3.01 8.74
C ALA A 87 6.81 2.10 8.78
N VAL A 88 7.87 2.45 8.02
CA VAL A 88 9.12 1.65 7.95
C VAL A 88 10.15 2.00 9.02
N GLY A 89 10.09 3.20 9.60
CA GLY A 89 11.04 3.67 10.62
C GLY A 89 10.81 3.09 12.03
N ARG A 90 9.95 2.08 12.17
CA ARG A 90 9.59 1.43 13.43
C ARG A 90 10.12 -0.01 13.45
#